data_AF-A0AA40CIU9-F1
#
_entry.id   AF-A0AA40CIU9-F1
#
_cell.length_a   1.000
_cell.length_b   1.000
_cell.length_c   1.000
_cell.angle_alpha   90.00
_cell.angle_beta   90.00
_cell.angle_gamma   90.00
#
_symmetry.space_group_name_H-M   'P 1'
#
loop_
_entity.id
_entity.type
_entity.pdbx_description
1 polymer ?
#
loop_
_entity_poly.entity_id
_entity_poly.type
_entity_poly.pdbx_seq_one_letter_code
_entity_poly.pdbx_strand_id
1 'polypeptide(L)'
;MAALVATPAMPLVTEQMRKMCRILEDKTKVDLLLSRHALADSLEILPSAVPASSTVRTLRQDPDHLVTRLMLALPTHVAVSLAQHTLAYDFGRDQQARPSTYSHVYRGVYATAIRIEGRDGRFLTSAELKKVRGRIISYVDAAEKWCRDGDSLSAGERDAIDRLDRHYISAQRARSRTGPRFIEGKKTVVKFRRFVEMLRRYQYVGAPGGAPADDTQPMIQCPQMVGCTTRAIYSRVEQHRPDSGLQMTTSTWACMLCAIKEIGLEPLVVGVPILNTVDLKELQVGEQLITTIAQSLVTQDGFNIIEGGGQDDRDNDADYDTRQTYVHGTTTWLHNSIAAAEKELIRREEIRTSAVESVKRNKVIDSLIKLGHQVYAKPGKTWLLFCEIMDAKEYLSKRQEAHIAEIARITGAKQHLEDGSEFLARLPQLIAEVDLTGVPELSHGADMMDLDTDTS
;
A
#
# COMPACT_ATOMS: atom_id res chain seq x y z
N MET A 1 13.59 -10.49 -11.48
CA MET A 1 12.53 -9.69 -12.14
C MET A 1 13.07 -8.30 -12.43
N ALA A 2 12.60 -7.67 -13.50
CA ALA A 2 12.93 -6.28 -13.77
C ALA A 2 12.33 -5.40 -12.65
N ALA A 3 13.13 -4.51 -12.07
CA ALA A 3 12.61 -3.55 -11.11
C ALA A 3 11.49 -2.72 -11.76
N LEU A 4 10.45 -2.38 -11.01
CA LEU A 4 9.44 -1.43 -11.48
C LEU A 4 10.14 -0.07 -11.70
N VAL A 5 10.32 0.27 -12.96
CA VAL A 5 11.01 1.49 -13.42
C VAL A 5 10.00 2.36 -14.16
N ALA A 6 10.14 3.67 -14.01
CA ALA A 6 9.29 4.61 -14.72
C ALA A 6 9.52 4.51 -16.23
N THR A 7 8.44 4.50 -17.00
CA THR A 7 8.44 4.46 -18.46
C THR A 7 7.42 5.46 -18.99
N PRO A 8 7.39 5.82 -20.28
CA PRO A 8 6.32 6.67 -20.78
C PRO A 8 4.91 6.08 -20.58
N ALA A 9 4.78 4.74 -20.55
CA ALA A 9 3.52 4.07 -20.26
C ALA A 9 3.13 4.11 -18.76
N MET A 10 4.13 4.14 -17.87
CA MET A 10 4.00 4.23 -16.41
C MET A 10 4.93 5.32 -15.88
N PRO A 11 4.60 6.61 -16.10
CA PRO A 11 5.53 7.71 -15.81
C PRO A 11 5.79 7.89 -14.32
N LEU A 12 4.81 7.53 -13.48
CA LEU A 12 4.88 7.69 -12.05
C LEU A 12 5.17 6.36 -11.36
N VAL A 13 6.38 6.23 -10.82
CA VAL A 13 6.76 5.09 -9.97
C VAL A 13 7.36 5.61 -8.67
N THR A 14 6.54 5.69 -7.63
CA THR A 14 6.97 6.11 -6.28
C THR A 14 7.69 4.98 -5.55
N GLU A 15 8.49 5.31 -4.54
CA GLU A 15 9.14 4.29 -3.71
C GLU A 15 8.11 3.40 -3.01
N GLN A 16 7.03 3.99 -2.50
CA GLN A 16 5.92 3.25 -1.90
C GLN A 16 5.27 2.30 -2.92
N MET A 17 5.04 2.73 -4.16
CA MET A 17 4.54 1.86 -5.23
C MET A 17 5.49 0.69 -5.49
N ARG A 18 6.80 0.92 -5.60
CA ARG A 18 7.79 -0.16 -5.75
C ARG A 18 7.80 -1.11 -4.57
N LYS A 19 7.66 -0.60 -3.34
CA LYS A 19 7.60 -1.41 -2.12
C LYS A 19 6.35 -2.28 -2.12
N MET A 20 5.17 -1.70 -2.40
CA MET A 20 3.91 -2.43 -2.48
C MET A 20 3.92 -3.49 -3.59
N CYS A 21 4.41 -3.16 -4.79
CA CYS A 21 4.45 -4.13 -5.90
C CYS A 21 5.37 -5.31 -5.58
N ARG A 22 6.57 -5.06 -5.04
CA ARG A 22 7.49 -6.13 -4.60
C ARG A 22 6.83 -7.06 -3.59
N ILE A 23 6.18 -6.48 -2.58
CA ILE A 23 5.46 -7.23 -1.55
C ILE A 23 4.33 -8.07 -2.15
N LEU A 24 3.56 -7.51 -3.09
CA LEU A 24 2.41 -8.17 -3.70
C LEU A 24 2.82 -9.27 -4.69
N GLU A 25 3.96 -9.13 -5.36
CA GLU A 25 4.52 -10.09 -6.32
C GLU A 25 5.10 -11.34 -5.63
N ASP A 26 5.65 -11.21 -4.42
CA ASP A 26 6.24 -12.30 -3.62
C ASP A 26 5.19 -13.28 -3.02
N LYS A 27 3.96 -13.26 -3.57
CA LYS A 27 2.81 -14.17 -3.37
C LYS A 27 2.20 -14.19 -1.98
N THR A 28 2.94 -13.83 -0.92
CA THR A 28 2.42 -13.85 0.45
C THR A 28 2.01 -12.43 0.86
N LYS A 29 0.75 -12.26 1.27
CA LYS A 29 0.26 -10.96 1.78
C LYS A 29 0.77 -10.64 3.18
N VAL A 30 1.54 -11.54 3.79
CA VAL A 30 2.14 -11.37 5.11
C VAL A 30 3.00 -10.12 5.14
N ASP A 31 3.82 -9.88 4.12
CA ASP A 31 4.66 -8.68 4.09
C ASP A 31 3.88 -7.38 3.89
N LEU A 32 2.69 -7.46 3.27
CA LEU A 32 1.79 -6.30 3.16
C LEU A 32 1.16 -5.99 4.52
N LEU A 33 0.74 -7.04 5.25
CA LEU A 33 0.23 -6.93 6.61
C LEU A 33 1.28 -6.32 7.56
N LEU A 34 2.52 -6.80 7.47
CA LEU A 34 3.64 -6.26 8.26
C LEU A 34 4.01 -4.83 7.85
N SER A 35 3.75 -4.44 6.61
CA SER A 35 4.00 -3.08 6.12
C SER A 35 2.90 -2.07 6.46
N ARG A 36 1.82 -2.47 7.14
CA ARG A 36 0.68 -1.58 7.44
C ARG A 36 1.07 -0.31 8.21
N HIS A 37 2.03 -0.40 9.15
CA HIS A 37 2.51 0.77 9.88
C HIS A 37 3.28 1.71 8.95
N ALA A 38 4.14 1.17 8.08
CA ALA A 38 4.84 1.99 7.08
C ALA A 38 3.88 2.67 6.09
N LEU A 39 2.76 2.02 5.75
CA LEU A 39 1.69 2.65 4.98
C LEU A 39 1.04 3.79 5.76
N ALA A 40 0.75 3.60 7.06
CA ALA A 40 0.23 4.66 7.91
C ALA A 40 1.22 5.84 8.03
N ASP A 41 2.51 5.57 8.20
CA ASP A 41 3.56 6.59 8.29
C ASP A 41 3.64 7.43 7.00
N SER A 42 3.47 6.78 5.83
CA SER A 42 3.44 7.47 4.54
C SER A 42 2.26 8.44 4.39
N LEU A 43 1.14 8.18 5.08
CA LEU A 43 -0.03 9.06 5.08
C LEU A 43 0.13 10.23 6.04
N GLU A 44 0.84 10.03 7.15
CA GLU A 44 1.04 11.06 8.18
C GLU A 44 1.94 12.21 7.69
N ILE A 45 2.88 11.93 6.79
CA ILE A 45 3.76 12.93 6.17
C ILE A 45 3.10 13.73 5.03
N LEU A 46 1.85 13.41 4.66
CA LEU A 46 1.18 14.10 3.58
C LEU A 46 0.79 15.54 3.95
N PRO A 47 0.69 16.44 2.96
CA PRO A 47 0.17 17.78 3.20
C PRO A 47 -1.23 17.75 3.82
N SER A 48 -1.48 18.63 4.80
CA SER A 48 -2.74 18.72 5.57
C SER A 48 -4.00 19.10 4.77
N ALA A 49 -3.90 19.27 3.45
CA ALA A 49 -5.03 19.65 2.58
C ALA A 49 -6.17 18.60 2.59
N VAL A 50 -5.81 17.33 2.79
CA VAL A 50 -6.75 16.23 3.01
C VAL A 50 -6.28 15.47 4.24
N PRO A 51 -6.95 15.62 5.39
CA PRO A 51 -6.62 14.85 6.59
C PRO A 51 -6.70 13.34 6.31
N ALA A 52 -5.79 12.58 6.92
CA ALA A 52 -5.74 11.11 6.83
C ALA A 52 -5.64 10.46 8.23
N SER A 53 -5.98 11.20 9.29
CA SER A 53 -5.73 10.78 10.67
C SER A 53 -6.59 9.59 11.11
N SER A 54 -7.80 9.45 10.57
CA SER A 54 -8.67 8.30 10.85
C SER A 54 -8.10 7.03 10.23
N THR A 55 -7.66 7.11 8.97
CA THR A 55 -7.03 6.06 8.18
C THR A 55 -5.72 5.61 8.83
N VAL A 56 -4.86 6.56 9.22
CA VAL A 56 -3.61 6.29 9.96
C VAL A 56 -3.91 5.50 11.23
N ARG A 57 -4.90 5.94 12.01
CA ARG A 57 -5.32 5.26 13.24
C ARG A 57 -5.81 3.84 12.95
N THR A 58 -6.70 3.67 11.97
CA THR A 58 -7.24 2.36 11.58
C THR A 58 -6.14 1.40 11.13
N LEU A 59 -5.19 1.84 10.30
CA LEU A 59 -4.08 1.01 9.83
C LEU A 59 -3.14 0.57 10.96
N ARG A 60 -2.92 1.43 11.96
CA ARG A 60 -2.07 1.12 13.12
C ARG A 60 -2.77 0.21 14.13
N GLN A 61 -4.04 0.49 14.42
CA GLN A 61 -4.79 -0.22 15.46
C GLN A 61 -5.37 -1.54 14.97
N ASP A 62 -5.70 -1.64 13.67
CA ASP A 62 -6.34 -2.81 13.07
C ASP A 62 -7.51 -3.34 13.92
N PRO A 63 -8.56 -2.51 14.10
CA PRO A 63 -9.65 -2.83 15.03
C PRO A 63 -10.30 -4.16 14.63
N ASP A 64 -10.41 -5.08 15.59
CA ASP A 64 -10.94 -6.45 15.38
C ASP A 64 -10.30 -7.20 14.19
N HIS A 65 -9.02 -6.91 13.93
CA HIS A 65 -8.27 -7.49 12.81
C HIS A 65 -8.89 -7.25 11.42
N LEU A 66 -9.70 -6.18 11.29
CA LEU A 66 -10.43 -5.87 10.07
C LEU A 66 -9.51 -5.54 8.89
N VAL A 67 -8.48 -4.73 9.10
CA VAL A 67 -7.49 -4.42 8.05
C VAL A 67 -6.83 -5.71 7.59
N THR A 68 -6.47 -6.57 8.54
CA THR A 68 -5.83 -7.86 8.24
C THR A 68 -6.72 -8.75 7.39
N ARG A 69 -7.97 -8.95 7.83
CA ARG A 69 -8.97 -9.77 7.12
C ARG A 69 -9.28 -9.23 5.72
N LEU A 70 -9.51 -7.93 5.59
CA LEU A 70 -9.83 -7.30 4.31
C LEU A 70 -8.65 -7.34 3.34
N MET A 71 -7.42 -7.19 3.83
CA MET A 71 -6.22 -7.33 3.01
C MET A 71 -6.05 -8.77 2.50
N LEU A 72 -6.28 -9.78 3.34
CA LEU A 72 -6.30 -11.18 2.91
C LEU A 72 -7.43 -11.46 1.91
N ALA A 73 -8.56 -10.77 2.02
CA ALA A 73 -9.68 -10.85 1.09
C ALA A 73 -9.47 -10.11 -0.25
N LEU A 74 -8.41 -9.31 -0.43
CA LEU A 74 -8.16 -8.58 -1.68
C LEU A 74 -7.43 -9.45 -2.71
N PRO A 75 -7.97 -9.79 -3.90
CA PRO A 75 -7.25 -10.61 -4.87
C PRO A 75 -5.90 -9.99 -5.28
N THR A 76 -4.82 -10.78 -5.34
CA THR A 76 -3.46 -10.26 -5.55
C THR A 76 -3.31 -9.48 -6.86
N HIS A 77 -3.85 -9.98 -7.96
CA HIS A 77 -3.79 -9.27 -9.25
C HIS A 77 -4.53 -7.92 -9.22
N VAL A 78 -5.66 -7.83 -8.50
CA VAL A 78 -6.38 -6.57 -8.25
C VAL A 78 -5.51 -5.64 -7.39
N ALA A 79 -4.89 -6.15 -6.32
CA ALA A 79 -4.00 -5.37 -5.47
C ALA A 79 -2.80 -4.79 -6.23
N VAL A 80 -2.18 -5.58 -7.12
CA VAL A 80 -1.08 -5.14 -7.99
C VAL A 80 -1.56 -4.02 -8.91
N SER A 81 -2.70 -4.22 -9.57
CA SER A 81 -3.29 -3.24 -10.49
C SER A 81 -3.68 -1.93 -9.77
N LEU A 82 -4.20 -2.04 -8.55
CA LEU A 82 -4.48 -0.92 -7.66
C LEU A 82 -3.20 -0.17 -7.29
N ALA A 83 -2.15 -0.87 -6.86
CA ALA A 83 -0.89 -0.28 -6.44
C ALA A 83 -0.16 0.38 -7.62
N GLN A 84 -0.25 -0.19 -8.81
CA GLN A 84 0.41 0.30 -10.03
C GLN A 84 -0.39 1.40 -10.76
N HIS A 85 -1.65 1.60 -10.37
CA HIS A 85 -2.59 2.52 -11.01
C HIS A 85 -2.93 2.14 -12.45
N THR A 86 -3.07 0.84 -12.72
CA THR A 86 -3.30 0.26 -14.06
C THR A 86 -4.69 -0.36 -14.22
N LEU A 87 -5.60 -0.18 -13.26
CA LEU A 87 -6.95 -0.77 -13.27
C LEU A 87 -7.70 -0.61 -14.61
N ALA A 88 -7.67 0.60 -15.18
CA ALA A 88 -8.36 0.88 -16.44
C ALA A 88 -7.78 0.06 -17.61
N TYR A 89 -6.47 -0.16 -17.61
CA TYR A 89 -5.78 -0.97 -18.63
C TYR A 89 -6.06 -2.46 -18.41
N ASP A 90 -5.90 -2.94 -17.18
CA ASP A 90 -6.00 -4.36 -16.85
C ASP A 90 -7.45 -4.88 -16.96
N PHE A 91 -8.44 -4.11 -16.48
CA PHE A 91 -9.85 -4.53 -16.42
C PHE A 91 -10.77 -3.81 -17.42
N GLY A 92 -10.22 -2.90 -18.22
CA GLY A 92 -10.95 -2.22 -19.30
C GLY A 92 -10.93 -3.00 -20.62
N ARG A 93 -9.93 -3.87 -20.84
CA ARG A 93 -9.78 -4.70 -22.05
C ARG A 93 -10.53 -6.03 -21.93
N ASP A 94 -10.45 -6.65 -20.77
CA ASP A 94 -11.02 -7.96 -20.52
C ASP A 94 -11.96 -7.91 -19.31
N GLN A 95 -13.27 -7.99 -19.58
CA GLN A 95 -14.26 -8.06 -18.50
C GLN A 95 -14.21 -9.41 -17.78
N GLN A 96 -13.69 -10.48 -18.41
CA GLN A 96 -13.53 -11.80 -17.80
C GLN A 96 -12.36 -11.84 -16.81
N ALA A 97 -11.40 -10.92 -16.94
CA ALA A 97 -10.33 -10.76 -15.96
C ALA A 97 -10.85 -10.26 -14.59
N ARG A 98 -12.09 -9.77 -14.51
CA ARG A 98 -12.71 -9.36 -13.24
C ARG A 98 -13.07 -10.60 -12.42
N PRO A 99 -12.73 -10.64 -11.12
CA PRO A 99 -13.12 -11.75 -10.26
C PRO A 99 -14.64 -11.98 -10.30
N SER A 100 -15.05 -13.22 -10.60
CA SER A 100 -16.43 -13.64 -10.88
C SER A 100 -17.41 -13.45 -9.71
N THR A 101 -16.87 -13.30 -8.52
CA THR A 101 -17.55 -13.08 -7.24
C THR A 101 -18.01 -11.65 -7.00
N TYR A 102 -17.67 -10.73 -7.90
CA TYR A 102 -18.13 -9.35 -7.86
C TYR A 102 -19.50 -9.21 -8.56
N SER A 103 -20.47 -10.03 -8.14
CA SER A 103 -21.83 -10.00 -8.70
C SER A 103 -22.52 -8.65 -8.43
N HIS A 104 -23.54 -8.34 -9.23
CA HIS A 104 -24.14 -7.01 -9.38
C HIS A 104 -24.86 -6.44 -8.13
N VAL A 105 -24.91 -7.16 -7.00
CA VAL A 105 -25.83 -6.83 -5.89
C VAL A 105 -25.12 -6.45 -4.60
N TYR A 106 -23.79 -6.60 -4.50
CA TYR A 106 -23.11 -6.48 -3.20
C TYR A 106 -22.70 -5.05 -2.84
N ARG A 107 -22.75 -4.80 -1.52
CA ARG A 107 -22.13 -3.65 -0.86
C ARG A 107 -20.63 -3.84 -0.77
N GLY A 108 -19.91 -2.73 -0.73
CA GLY A 108 -18.47 -2.80 -0.55
C GLY A 108 -17.72 -1.62 -1.15
N VAL A 109 -16.44 -1.87 -1.35
CA VAL A 109 -15.46 -0.89 -1.79
C VAL A 109 -15.15 -1.14 -3.25
N TYR A 110 -15.06 -0.07 -4.01
CA TYR A 110 -14.75 -0.08 -5.43
C TYR A 110 -13.70 0.97 -5.75
N ALA A 111 -13.01 0.75 -6.86
CA ALA A 111 -12.12 1.73 -7.46
C ALA A 111 -12.59 2.02 -8.87
N THR A 112 -12.37 3.25 -9.30
CA THR A 112 -12.67 3.71 -10.66
C THR A 112 -11.44 4.36 -11.25
N ALA A 113 -11.26 4.13 -12.55
CA ALA A 113 -10.19 4.70 -13.34
C ALA A 113 -10.73 5.16 -14.69
N ILE A 114 -10.05 6.13 -15.30
CA ILE A 114 -10.46 6.73 -16.58
C ILE A 114 -9.63 6.07 -17.69
N ARG A 115 -10.29 5.73 -18.79
CA ARG A 115 -9.62 5.38 -20.07
C ARG A 115 -10.14 6.27 -21.18
N ILE A 116 -9.42 6.34 -22.28
CA ILE A 116 -9.89 7.03 -23.48
C ILE A 116 -10.52 6.02 -24.45
N GLU A 117 -11.66 6.40 -25.02
CA GLU A 117 -12.30 5.61 -26.07
C GLU A 117 -11.33 5.32 -27.23
N GLY A 118 -11.36 4.09 -27.74
CA GLY A 118 -10.48 3.65 -28.83
C GLY A 118 -9.01 3.39 -28.45
N ARG A 119 -8.65 3.35 -27.15
CA ARG A 119 -7.25 3.14 -26.72
C ARG A 119 -6.99 1.89 -25.86
N ASP A 120 -7.89 0.91 -25.89
CA ASP A 120 -7.72 -0.38 -25.20
C ASP A 120 -7.34 -0.23 -23.72
N GLY A 121 -8.12 0.54 -22.96
CA GLY A 121 -7.87 0.72 -21.53
C GLY A 121 -6.80 1.76 -21.18
N ARG A 122 -6.08 2.30 -22.17
CA ARG A 122 -5.08 3.34 -21.93
C ARG A 122 -5.71 4.71 -21.65
N PHE A 123 -4.95 5.49 -20.90
CA PHE A 123 -5.27 6.84 -20.50
C PHE A 123 -4.73 7.86 -21.52
N LEU A 124 -4.52 9.10 -21.07
CA LEU A 124 -3.97 10.19 -21.86
C LEU A 124 -2.51 9.92 -22.23
N THR A 125 -2.01 10.63 -23.25
CA THR A 125 -0.57 10.83 -23.43
C THR A 125 -0.07 11.96 -22.52
N SER A 126 1.25 12.12 -22.36
CA SER A 126 1.82 13.25 -21.62
C SER A 126 1.41 14.61 -22.24
N ALA A 127 1.42 14.75 -23.57
CA ALA A 127 1.01 15.97 -24.24
C ALA A 127 -0.47 16.32 -23.99
N GLU A 128 -1.34 15.31 -23.99
CA GLU A 128 -2.77 15.51 -23.72
C GLU A 128 -3.02 15.85 -22.25
N LEU A 129 -2.33 15.17 -21.33
CA LEU A 129 -2.37 15.48 -19.91
C LEU A 129 -1.87 16.92 -19.64
N LYS A 130 -0.90 17.41 -20.40
CA LYS A 130 -0.44 18.81 -20.35
C LYS A 130 -1.54 19.79 -20.76
N LYS A 131 -2.30 19.49 -21.82
CA LYS A 131 -3.45 20.30 -22.24
C LYS A 131 -4.55 20.29 -21.17
N VAL A 132 -4.94 19.10 -20.70
CA VAL A 132 -5.95 18.92 -19.64
C VAL A 132 -5.57 19.69 -18.37
N ARG A 133 -4.33 19.52 -17.90
CA ARG A 133 -3.83 20.26 -16.73
C ARG A 133 -3.88 21.77 -16.96
N GLY A 134 -3.52 22.24 -18.15
CA GLY A 134 -3.60 23.66 -18.52
C GLY A 134 -5.03 24.21 -18.37
N ARG A 135 -6.04 23.47 -18.83
CA ARG A 135 -7.46 23.83 -18.65
C ARG A 135 -7.85 23.91 -17.18
N ILE A 136 -7.45 22.91 -16.40
CA ILE A 136 -7.73 22.86 -14.96
C ILE A 136 -7.02 24.03 -14.22
N ILE A 137 -5.78 24.38 -14.57
CA ILE A 137 -5.08 25.53 -13.97
C ILE A 137 -5.86 26.82 -14.20
N SER A 138 -6.23 27.13 -15.45
CA SER A 138 -7.00 28.34 -15.77
C SER A 138 -8.33 28.38 -15.02
N TYR A 139 -9.01 27.23 -14.89
CA TYR A 139 -10.22 27.11 -14.10
C TYR A 139 -9.99 27.40 -12.62
N VAL A 140 -8.94 26.81 -12.02
CA VAL A 140 -8.61 27.01 -10.60
C VAL A 140 -8.25 28.46 -10.32
N ASP A 141 -7.47 29.11 -11.20
CA ASP A 141 -7.11 30.53 -11.06
C ASP A 141 -8.35 31.43 -11.10
N ALA A 142 -9.24 31.21 -12.06
CA ALA A 142 -10.51 31.95 -12.17
C ALA A 142 -11.43 31.67 -10.98
N ALA A 143 -11.55 30.42 -10.54
CA ALA A 143 -12.36 30.04 -9.39
C ALA A 143 -11.83 30.59 -8.08
N GLU A 144 -10.51 30.65 -7.89
CA GLU A 144 -9.88 31.26 -6.72
C GLU A 144 -10.20 32.76 -6.65
N LYS A 145 -10.11 33.45 -7.79
CA LYS A 145 -10.52 34.85 -7.90
C LYS A 145 -12.01 35.01 -7.59
N TRP A 146 -12.87 34.16 -8.14
CA TRP A 146 -14.30 34.15 -7.81
C TRP A 146 -14.53 33.99 -6.31
N CYS A 147 -13.83 33.06 -5.64
CA CYS A 147 -13.94 32.86 -4.19
C CYS A 147 -13.48 34.05 -3.36
N ARG A 148 -12.70 34.99 -3.93
CA ARG A 148 -12.21 36.19 -3.25
C ARG A 148 -13.05 37.43 -3.57
N ASP A 149 -13.36 37.62 -4.86
CA ASP A 149 -13.88 38.86 -5.42
C ASP A 149 -15.34 38.72 -5.94
N GLY A 150 -15.94 37.53 -5.81
CA GLY A 150 -17.28 37.22 -6.30
C GLY A 150 -17.37 37.30 -7.82
N ASP A 151 -18.41 37.96 -8.33
CA ASP A 151 -18.71 38.07 -9.76
C ASP A 151 -17.82 39.08 -10.52
N SER A 152 -16.71 39.50 -9.93
CA SER A 152 -15.76 40.47 -10.52
C SER A 152 -14.71 39.79 -11.41
N LEU A 153 -15.15 38.90 -12.30
CA LEU A 153 -14.27 38.18 -13.24
C LEU A 153 -14.15 38.92 -14.58
N SER A 154 -12.94 38.92 -15.13
CA SER A 154 -12.67 39.29 -16.52
C SER A 154 -13.32 38.31 -17.49
N ALA A 155 -13.47 38.72 -18.75
CA ALA A 155 -14.06 37.85 -19.78
C ALA A 155 -13.31 36.53 -19.94
N GLY A 156 -11.97 36.55 -19.92
CA GLY A 156 -11.15 35.34 -20.05
C GLY A 156 -11.26 34.39 -18.84
N GLU A 157 -11.44 34.93 -17.63
CA GLU A 157 -11.65 34.13 -16.42
C GLU A 157 -13.03 33.45 -16.41
N ARG A 158 -14.08 34.17 -16.83
CA ARG A 158 -15.42 33.58 -17.00
C ARG A 158 -15.41 32.47 -18.05
N ASP A 159 -14.81 32.75 -19.20
CA ASP A 159 -14.66 31.78 -20.28
C ASP A 159 -13.88 30.53 -19.85
N ALA A 160 -12.86 30.67 -18.98
CA ALA A 160 -12.19 29.51 -18.39
C ALA A 160 -13.10 28.64 -17.52
N ILE A 161 -14.03 29.25 -16.76
CA ILE A 161 -15.04 28.52 -15.98
C ILE A 161 -16.05 27.85 -16.90
N ASP A 162 -16.64 28.63 -17.81
CA ASP A 162 -17.73 28.21 -18.69
C ASP A 162 -17.31 27.05 -19.61
N ARG A 163 -16.06 27.06 -20.10
CA ARG A 163 -15.53 25.99 -20.96
C ARG A 163 -15.52 24.62 -20.29
N LEU A 164 -15.19 24.51 -19.00
CA LEU A 164 -15.26 23.23 -18.31
C LEU A 164 -16.68 22.90 -17.85
N ASP A 165 -17.39 23.90 -17.31
CA ASP A 165 -18.72 23.69 -16.74
C ASP A 165 -19.75 23.28 -17.82
N ARG A 166 -19.58 23.68 -19.09
CA ARG A 166 -20.48 23.27 -20.19
C ARG A 166 -20.46 21.78 -20.51
N HIS A 167 -19.37 21.07 -20.20
CA HIS A 167 -19.25 19.62 -20.41
C HIS A 167 -19.90 18.81 -19.30
N TYR A 168 -20.37 19.48 -18.24
CA TYR A 168 -21.13 18.87 -17.18
C TYR A 168 -22.59 18.64 -17.65
N ILE A 169 -22.91 17.38 -17.99
CA ILE A 169 -24.13 16.96 -18.71
C ILE A 169 -25.44 17.29 -17.97
N SER A 170 -25.42 17.68 -16.69
CA SER A 170 -26.61 18.23 -16.02
C SER A 170 -27.01 19.64 -16.53
N ALA A 171 -26.71 19.98 -17.79
CA ALA A 171 -26.85 21.29 -18.42
C ALA A 171 -28.27 21.90 -18.31
N GLN A 172 -29.31 21.08 -18.09
CA GLN A 172 -30.66 21.57 -17.77
C GLN A 172 -30.74 22.33 -16.43
N ARG A 173 -29.84 22.09 -15.48
CA ARG A 173 -29.66 22.89 -14.24
C ARG A 173 -28.46 23.84 -14.29
N ALA A 174 -27.69 23.87 -15.37
CA ALA A 174 -26.52 24.74 -15.48
C ALA A 174 -26.88 26.23 -15.58
N ARG A 175 -28.11 26.55 -15.98
CA ARG A 175 -28.55 27.93 -16.22
C ARG A 175 -28.75 28.80 -14.97
N SER A 176 -28.68 28.24 -13.75
CA SER A 176 -28.94 29.00 -12.53
C SER A 176 -27.72 29.21 -11.62
N ARG A 177 -26.55 28.67 -11.95
CA ARG A 177 -25.33 28.83 -11.14
C ARG A 177 -24.45 29.90 -11.76
N THR A 178 -24.14 30.94 -10.98
CA THR A 178 -23.35 32.09 -11.44
C THR A 178 -21.83 31.92 -11.27
N GLY A 179 -21.38 30.86 -10.58
CA GLY A 179 -19.97 30.65 -10.24
C GLY A 179 -19.45 29.24 -10.53
N PRO A 180 -18.15 29.01 -10.33
CA PRO A 180 -17.45 27.77 -10.69
C PRO A 180 -18.10 26.56 -10.03
N ARG A 181 -18.48 25.56 -10.83
CA ARG A 181 -19.13 24.32 -10.37
C ARG A 181 -18.29 23.48 -9.42
N PHE A 182 -17.01 23.28 -9.71
CA PHE A 182 -16.20 22.28 -9.01
C PHE A 182 -15.53 22.81 -7.73
N ILE A 183 -15.47 24.14 -7.57
CA ILE A 183 -14.76 24.82 -6.50
C ILE A 183 -15.71 25.80 -5.82
N GLU A 184 -16.15 25.48 -4.61
CA GLU A 184 -17.16 26.27 -3.90
C GLU A 184 -16.58 27.22 -2.84
N GLY A 185 -15.27 27.17 -2.61
CA GLY A 185 -14.62 28.01 -1.60
C GLY A 185 -13.13 27.79 -1.46
N LYS A 186 -12.49 28.62 -0.63
CA LYS A 186 -11.03 28.64 -0.42
C LYS A 186 -10.44 27.28 -0.03
N LYS A 187 -11.14 26.49 0.79
CA LYS A 187 -10.69 25.13 1.17
C LYS A 187 -10.63 24.20 -0.05
N THR A 188 -11.60 24.30 -0.96
CA THR A 188 -11.64 23.50 -2.19
C THR A 188 -10.59 23.95 -3.19
N VAL A 189 -10.28 25.25 -3.26
CA VAL A 189 -9.14 25.77 -4.05
C VAL A 189 -7.84 25.07 -3.65
N VAL A 190 -7.53 24.98 -2.35
CA VAL A 190 -6.31 24.32 -1.86
C VAL A 190 -6.25 22.85 -2.32
N LYS A 191 -7.37 22.13 -2.24
CA LYS A 191 -7.47 20.73 -2.70
C LYS A 191 -7.26 20.62 -4.22
N PHE A 192 -7.81 21.55 -5.00
CA PHE A 192 -7.61 21.61 -6.44
C PHE A 192 -6.17 21.97 -6.84
N ARG A 193 -5.47 22.81 -6.06
CA ARG A 193 -4.03 23.06 -6.27
C ARG A 193 -3.22 21.79 -6.05
N ARG A 194 -3.57 20.96 -5.07
CA ARG A 194 -2.96 19.63 -4.89
C ARG A 194 -3.28 18.69 -6.05
N PHE A 195 -4.51 18.71 -6.54
CA PHE A 195 -4.91 17.97 -7.73
C PHE A 195 -4.08 18.36 -8.97
N VAL A 196 -3.85 19.66 -9.22
CA VAL A 196 -2.98 20.12 -10.32
C VAL A 196 -1.54 19.64 -10.16
N GLU A 197 -0.99 19.71 -8.95
CA GLU A 197 0.36 19.23 -8.65
C GLU A 197 0.48 17.71 -8.82
N MET A 198 -0.56 16.95 -8.47
CA MET A 198 -0.64 15.52 -8.75
C MET A 198 -0.56 15.24 -10.25
N LEU A 199 -1.38 15.92 -11.07
CA LEU A 199 -1.35 15.75 -12.53
C LEU A 199 0.02 16.11 -13.14
N ARG A 200 0.76 17.04 -12.52
CA ARG A 200 2.13 17.35 -12.96
C ARG A 200 3.07 16.16 -12.82
N ARG A 201 2.96 15.36 -11.76
CA ARG A 201 3.85 14.20 -11.54
C ARG A 201 3.70 13.12 -12.61
N TYR A 202 2.50 12.95 -13.15
CA TYR A 202 2.23 12.01 -14.25
C TYR A 202 2.80 12.45 -15.62
N GLN A 203 3.31 13.69 -15.76
CA GLN A 203 3.87 14.17 -17.04
C GLN A 203 5.37 13.88 -17.20
N TYR A 204 6.06 13.53 -16.11
CA TYR A 204 7.50 13.32 -16.11
C TYR A 204 7.81 11.84 -15.87
N VAL A 205 8.77 11.30 -16.61
CA VAL A 205 9.24 9.92 -16.40
C VAL A 205 10.36 9.93 -15.38
N GLY A 206 10.16 9.25 -14.26
CA GLY A 206 11.21 8.99 -13.29
C GLY A 206 11.57 10.20 -12.43
N ALA A 207 10.99 10.25 -11.22
CA ALA A 207 11.18 11.25 -10.17
C ALA A 207 10.77 12.70 -10.54
N PRO A 208 10.49 13.56 -9.52
CA PRO A 208 10.15 14.97 -9.77
C PRO A 208 11.30 15.67 -10.53
N GLY A 209 11.05 16.04 -11.79
CA GLY A 209 12.04 16.69 -12.65
C GLY A 209 12.75 15.77 -13.65
N GLY A 210 12.31 14.51 -13.81
CA GLY A 210 12.79 13.61 -14.86
C GLY A 210 12.54 14.12 -16.28
N ALA A 211 13.03 13.39 -17.29
CA ALA A 211 12.76 13.73 -18.69
C ALA A 211 11.25 13.70 -18.97
N PRO A 212 10.73 14.56 -19.87
CA PRO A 212 9.36 14.46 -20.34
C PRO A 212 9.10 13.02 -20.83
N ALA A 213 7.93 12.46 -20.52
CA ALA A 213 7.53 11.21 -21.15
C ALA A 213 7.52 11.38 -22.68
N ASP A 214 7.61 10.28 -23.42
CA ASP A 214 7.20 10.30 -24.82
C ASP A 214 5.79 10.90 -24.88
N ASP A 215 5.71 12.10 -25.45
CA ASP A 215 4.53 12.94 -25.46
C ASP A 215 3.38 12.32 -26.29
N THR A 216 3.69 11.29 -27.08
CA THR A 216 2.76 10.60 -27.97
C THR A 216 2.29 9.24 -27.46
N GLN A 217 3.03 8.61 -26.54
CA GLN A 217 2.66 7.30 -26.04
C GLN A 217 1.51 7.41 -25.02
N PRO A 218 0.37 6.70 -25.22
CA PRO A 218 -0.69 6.67 -24.22
C PRO A 218 -0.27 5.88 -22.98
N MET A 219 -0.53 6.44 -21.80
CA MET A 219 -0.20 5.81 -20.53
C MET A 219 -1.11 4.61 -20.26
N ILE A 220 -0.56 3.53 -19.71
CA ILE A 220 -1.38 2.47 -19.09
C ILE A 220 -1.76 2.83 -17.65
N GLN A 221 -1.01 3.77 -17.06
CA GLN A 221 -1.23 4.29 -15.73
C GLN A 221 -2.26 5.44 -15.72
N CYS A 222 -3.17 5.43 -14.76
CA CYS A 222 -4.20 6.46 -14.58
C CYS A 222 -4.46 6.71 -13.09
N PRO A 223 -4.55 7.98 -12.62
CA PRO A 223 -5.01 8.27 -11.27
C PRO A 223 -6.35 7.58 -10.97
N GLN A 224 -6.56 7.18 -9.73
CA GLN A 224 -7.73 6.38 -9.32
C GLN A 224 -8.61 7.16 -8.34
N MET A 225 -9.90 6.84 -8.35
CA MET A 225 -10.84 7.21 -7.30
C MET A 225 -11.31 5.95 -6.60
N VAL A 226 -11.22 5.93 -5.28
CA VAL A 226 -11.80 4.88 -4.43
C VAL A 226 -13.09 5.41 -3.83
N GLY A 227 -14.09 4.54 -3.75
CA GLY A 227 -15.31 4.85 -3.04
C GLY A 227 -15.90 3.58 -2.42
N CYS A 228 -16.88 3.78 -1.56
CA CYS A 228 -17.66 2.70 -0.98
C CYS A 228 -19.15 2.92 -1.18
N THR A 229 -19.94 1.86 -1.01
CA THR A 229 -21.39 1.98 -0.99
C THR A 229 -22.01 0.87 -0.13
N THR A 230 -23.06 1.25 0.60
CA THR A 230 -23.97 0.34 1.31
C THR A 230 -24.95 -0.38 0.38
N ARG A 231 -25.04 0.04 -0.88
CA ARG A 231 -25.88 -0.54 -1.93
C ARG A 231 -25.04 -1.33 -2.92
N ALA A 232 -25.62 -1.72 -4.05
CA ALA A 232 -24.89 -2.36 -5.14
C ALA A 232 -23.76 -1.44 -5.68
N ILE A 233 -22.51 -1.95 -5.62
CA ILE A 233 -21.32 -1.30 -6.18
C ILE A 233 -21.55 -0.85 -7.63
N TYR A 234 -22.16 -1.71 -8.47
CA TYR A 234 -22.38 -1.42 -9.88
C TYR A 234 -23.20 -0.14 -10.08
N SER A 235 -24.33 -0.02 -9.37
CA SER A 235 -25.19 1.16 -9.43
C SER A 235 -24.49 2.44 -8.99
N ARG A 236 -23.50 2.33 -8.09
CA ARG A 236 -22.69 3.47 -7.66
C ARG A 236 -21.65 3.85 -8.70
N VAL A 237 -20.98 2.87 -9.32
CA VAL A 237 -20.02 3.09 -10.42
C VAL A 237 -20.66 3.82 -11.60
N GLU A 238 -21.91 3.49 -11.95
CA GLU A 238 -22.70 4.17 -12.99
C GLU A 238 -22.79 5.70 -12.74
N GLN A 239 -22.86 6.12 -11.48
CA GLN A 239 -22.95 7.53 -11.11
C GLN A 239 -21.65 8.31 -11.37
N HIS A 240 -20.54 7.61 -11.64
CA HIS A 240 -19.25 8.23 -11.95
C HIS A 240 -18.99 8.40 -13.46
N ARG A 241 -19.87 7.88 -14.32
CA ARG A 241 -19.74 7.99 -15.78
C ARG A 241 -20.06 9.41 -16.27
N PRO A 242 -19.49 9.87 -17.39
CA PRO A 242 -19.72 11.22 -17.89
C PRO A 242 -21.20 11.54 -18.17
N ASP A 243 -21.99 10.54 -18.58
CA ASP A 243 -23.41 10.62 -18.91
C ASP A 243 -24.35 10.62 -17.69
N SER A 244 -23.85 10.29 -16.50
CA SER A 244 -24.63 10.25 -15.25
C SER A 244 -25.04 11.64 -14.72
N GLY A 245 -24.48 12.70 -15.31
CA GLY A 245 -24.58 14.06 -14.80
C GLY A 245 -23.63 14.36 -13.63
N LEU A 246 -22.81 13.39 -13.18
CA LEU A 246 -21.67 13.60 -12.27
C LEU A 246 -22.01 14.32 -10.95
N GLN A 247 -23.25 14.20 -10.45
CA GLN A 247 -23.69 14.88 -9.22
C GLN A 247 -23.21 14.17 -7.95
N MET A 248 -23.03 12.86 -8.02
CA MET A 248 -22.71 12.01 -6.87
C MET A 248 -21.25 11.50 -6.92
N THR A 249 -20.34 12.32 -7.44
CA THR A 249 -18.91 11.99 -7.59
C THR A 249 -18.02 13.08 -6.99
N THR A 250 -16.74 12.77 -6.75
CA THR A 250 -15.76 13.77 -6.31
C THR A 250 -15.59 14.88 -7.34
N SER A 251 -15.49 16.14 -6.92
CA SER A 251 -15.43 17.27 -7.86
C SER A 251 -14.19 17.28 -8.75
N THR A 252 -13.04 16.79 -8.28
CA THR A 252 -11.81 16.63 -9.09
C THR A 252 -11.98 15.56 -10.17
N TRP A 253 -12.69 14.47 -9.87
CA TRP A 253 -13.06 13.44 -10.86
C TRP A 253 -13.94 14.04 -11.95
N ALA A 254 -15.01 14.75 -11.57
CA ALA A 254 -15.91 15.39 -12.52
C ALA A 254 -15.18 16.44 -13.38
N CYS A 255 -14.33 17.27 -12.76
CA CYS A 255 -13.51 18.26 -13.45
C CYS A 255 -12.56 17.60 -14.46
N MET A 256 -11.93 16.48 -14.10
CA MET A 256 -11.05 15.73 -15.00
C MET A 256 -11.80 15.24 -16.25
N LEU A 257 -12.97 14.62 -16.08
CA LEU A 257 -13.79 14.15 -17.20
C LEU A 257 -14.20 15.31 -18.11
N CYS A 258 -14.61 16.45 -17.54
CA CYS A 258 -14.99 17.63 -18.31
C CYS A 258 -13.79 18.22 -19.08
N ALA A 259 -12.61 18.25 -18.47
CA ALA A 259 -11.40 18.76 -19.11
C ALA A 259 -10.88 17.85 -20.23
N ILE A 260 -11.06 16.53 -20.11
CA ILE A 260 -10.78 15.58 -21.20
C ILE A 260 -11.75 15.83 -22.37
N LYS A 261 -13.04 16.03 -22.10
CA LYS A 261 -14.02 16.39 -23.15
C LYS A 261 -13.72 17.73 -23.80
N GLU A 262 -13.26 18.73 -23.04
CA GLU A 262 -12.91 20.05 -23.58
C GLU A 262 -11.78 19.98 -24.61
N ILE A 263 -10.82 19.06 -24.45
CA ILE A 263 -9.75 18.87 -25.43
C ILE A 263 -10.15 17.95 -26.60
N GLY A 264 -11.42 17.54 -26.69
CA GLY A 264 -11.97 16.76 -27.80
C GLY A 264 -11.79 15.25 -27.70
N LEU A 265 -11.49 14.72 -26.50
CA LEU A 265 -11.40 13.27 -26.26
C LEU A 265 -12.64 12.77 -25.53
N GLU A 266 -12.99 11.49 -25.73
CA GLU A 266 -14.11 10.85 -25.04
C GLU A 266 -13.60 9.97 -23.88
N PRO A 267 -13.77 10.41 -22.61
CA PRO A 267 -13.38 9.61 -21.46
C PRO A 267 -14.43 8.53 -21.16
N LEU A 268 -13.98 7.32 -20.89
CA LEU A 268 -14.78 6.21 -20.39
C LEU A 268 -14.34 5.85 -18.97
N VAL A 269 -15.28 5.36 -18.16
CA VAL A 269 -15.01 4.99 -16.77
C VAL A 269 -15.02 3.47 -16.61
N VAL A 270 -13.92 2.96 -16.07
CA VAL A 270 -13.80 1.56 -15.65
C VAL A 270 -13.97 1.53 -14.13
N GLY A 271 -15.07 0.93 -13.66
CA GLY A 271 -15.24 0.62 -12.25
C GLY A 271 -14.94 -0.85 -11.98
N VAL A 272 -14.13 -1.08 -10.95
CA VAL A 272 -13.70 -2.39 -10.50
C VAL A 272 -14.16 -2.55 -9.05
N PRO A 273 -15.06 -3.48 -8.75
CA PRO A 273 -15.34 -3.87 -7.37
C PRO A 273 -14.07 -4.46 -6.75
N ILE A 274 -13.71 -4.02 -5.54
CA ILE A 274 -12.42 -4.35 -4.92
C ILE A 274 -12.62 -5.27 -3.72
N LEU A 275 -13.52 -4.90 -2.81
CA LEU A 275 -13.87 -5.69 -1.63
C LEU A 275 -15.39 -5.71 -1.48
N ASN A 276 -15.95 -6.89 -1.28
CA ASN A 276 -17.31 -7.02 -0.76
C ASN A 276 -17.21 -6.93 0.77
N THR A 277 -18.13 -6.19 1.41
CA THR A 277 -18.12 -6.05 2.86
C THR A 277 -19.41 -6.56 3.48
N VAL A 278 -19.27 -7.15 4.65
CA VAL A 278 -20.36 -7.80 5.36
C VAL A 278 -21.08 -6.82 6.28
N ASP A 279 -20.43 -5.81 6.84
CA ASP A 279 -21.03 -4.75 7.65
C ASP A 279 -20.49 -3.34 7.33
N LEU A 280 -21.05 -2.33 7.99
CA LEU A 280 -20.62 -0.94 7.87
C LEU A 280 -19.20 -0.69 8.37
N LYS A 281 -18.75 -1.41 9.41
CA LYS A 281 -17.41 -1.21 9.97
C LYS A 281 -16.36 -1.72 8.98
N GLU A 282 -16.58 -2.90 8.40
CA GLU A 282 -15.79 -3.41 7.28
C GLU A 282 -15.82 -2.48 6.07
N LEU A 283 -16.98 -1.87 5.75
CA LEU A 283 -17.09 -0.91 4.65
C LEU A 283 -16.17 0.29 4.85
N GLN A 284 -16.20 0.89 6.05
CA GLN A 284 -15.36 2.03 6.40
C GLN A 284 -13.87 1.67 6.40
N VAL A 285 -13.50 0.59 7.10
CA VAL A 285 -12.10 0.12 7.16
C VAL A 285 -11.59 -0.30 5.79
N GLY A 286 -12.44 -0.93 4.98
CA GLY A 286 -12.13 -1.32 3.61
C GLY A 286 -11.88 -0.11 2.72
N GLU A 287 -12.72 0.93 2.78
CA GLU A 287 -12.51 2.15 2.00
C GLU A 287 -11.17 2.81 2.36
N GLN A 288 -10.84 2.88 3.65
CA GLN A 288 -9.57 3.41 4.15
C GLN A 288 -8.36 2.60 3.65
N LEU A 289 -8.45 1.27 3.74
CA LEU A 289 -7.41 0.36 3.25
C LEU A 289 -7.18 0.52 1.74
N ILE A 290 -8.26 0.47 0.95
CA ILE A 290 -8.15 0.54 -0.52
C ILE A 290 -7.72 1.93 -0.98
N THR A 291 -8.19 3.00 -0.32
CA THR A 291 -7.71 4.38 -0.55
C THR A 291 -6.20 4.47 -0.37
N THR A 292 -5.66 3.80 0.66
CA THR A 292 -4.22 3.76 0.95
C THR A 292 -3.43 2.99 -0.10
N ILE A 293 -3.89 1.78 -0.46
CA ILE A 293 -3.21 0.94 -1.47
C ILE A 293 -3.23 1.61 -2.84
N ALA A 294 -4.37 2.19 -3.23
CA ALA A 294 -4.54 2.87 -4.51
C ALA A 294 -3.97 4.30 -4.54
N GLN A 295 -3.43 4.78 -3.40
CA GLN A 295 -2.94 6.15 -3.22
C GLN A 295 -3.93 7.20 -3.73
N SER A 296 -5.22 6.98 -3.48
CA SER A 296 -6.27 7.64 -4.26
C SER A 296 -6.54 9.08 -3.82
N LEU A 297 -5.90 9.59 -2.77
CA LEU A 297 -6.02 10.98 -2.32
C LEU A 297 -5.34 11.94 -3.31
N VAL A 298 -5.87 13.17 -3.47
CA VAL A 298 -5.24 14.21 -4.30
C VAL A 298 -3.92 14.76 -3.72
N THR A 299 -3.66 14.51 -2.44
CA THR A 299 -2.37 14.78 -1.78
C THR A 299 -1.34 13.71 -2.09
N GLN A 300 -1.80 12.53 -2.49
CA GLN A 300 -1.04 11.47 -3.13
C GLN A 300 -1.34 11.53 -4.63
N ASP A 301 -1.69 10.42 -5.28
CA ASP A 301 -1.64 10.26 -6.73
C ASP A 301 -3.00 9.87 -7.36
N GLY A 302 -4.11 10.25 -6.70
CA GLY A 302 -5.47 9.98 -7.15
C GLY A 302 -6.44 11.16 -7.07
N PHE A 303 -7.74 10.86 -7.11
CA PHE A 303 -8.81 11.86 -7.22
C PHE A 303 -9.57 12.18 -5.91
N ASN A 304 -9.49 11.38 -4.85
CA ASN A 304 -10.22 11.60 -3.60
C ASN A 304 -9.77 12.91 -2.91
N ILE A 305 -10.73 13.79 -2.60
CA ILE A 305 -10.49 15.06 -1.90
C ILE A 305 -10.91 15.03 -0.42
N ILE A 306 -11.36 13.86 0.02
CA ILE A 306 -11.79 13.54 1.37
C ILE A 306 -11.17 12.20 1.74
N GLU A 307 -10.98 12.01 3.04
CA GLU A 307 -10.57 10.73 3.61
C GLU A 307 -11.66 9.66 3.42
N GLY A 308 -11.25 8.39 3.34
CA GLY A 308 -12.17 7.26 3.38
C GLY A 308 -12.73 7.00 4.79
N GLY A 309 -13.85 6.29 4.86
CA GLY A 309 -14.52 5.88 6.09
C GLY A 309 -15.58 6.85 6.60
N GLY A 310 -16.04 7.79 5.77
CA GLY A 310 -16.95 8.87 6.18
C GLY A 310 -18.45 8.56 6.13
N GLN A 311 -18.89 7.35 5.80
CA GLN A 311 -20.32 7.04 5.71
C GLN A 311 -20.93 6.64 7.07
N ASP A 312 -21.82 7.49 7.59
CA ASP A 312 -22.84 7.16 8.61
C ASP A 312 -24.18 6.81 7.91
N ASP A 313 -24.17 5.84 7.01
CA ASP A 313 -25.44 5.32 6.47
C ASP A 313 -26.03 4.32 7.46
N ARG A 314 -27.30 4.52 7.85
CA ARG A 314 -28.02 3.59 8.74
C ARG A 314 -28.15 2.24 8.04
N ASP A 315 -27.67 1.16 8.68
CA ASP A 315 -27.74 -0.18 8.10
C ASP A 315 -29.20 -0.68 8.06
N ASN A 316 -29.57 -1.33 6.96
CA ASN A 316 -30.77 -2.16 6.92
C ASN A 316 -30.30 -3.61 7.07
N ASP A 317 -30.34 -4.10 8.30
CA ASP A 317 -29.77 -5.39 8.77
C ASP A 317 -30.37 -6.66 8.12
N ALA A 318 -31.40 -6.55 7.28
CA ALA A 318 -32.25 -7.66 6.87
C ALA A 318 -31.59 -8.77 6.00
N ASP A 319 -30.27 -8.72 5.75
CA ASP A 319 -29.59 -9.64 4.83
C ASP A 319 -28.12 -9.92 5.22
N TYR A 320 -27.80 -9.86 6.52
CA TYR A 320 -26.43 -10.07 7.01
C TYR A 320 -25.90 -11.51 6.77
N ASP A 321 -26.69 -12.53 7.10
CA ASP A 321 -26.26 -13.94 7.08
C ASP A 321 -25.99 -14.48 5.67
N THR A 322 -26.82 -14.11 4.69
CA THR A 322 -26.61 -14.49 3.28
C THR A 322 -25.29 -13.90 2.74
N ARG A 323 -24.96 -12.68 3.18
CA ARG A 323 -23.77 -11.95 2.73
C ARG A 323 -22.49 -12.51 3.35
N GLN A 324 -22.49 -12.83 4.65
CA GLN A 324 -21.35 -13.51 5.28
C GLN A 324 -21.03 -14.81 4.57
N THR A 325 -22.05 -15.65 4.34
CA THR A 325 -21.88 -16.97 3.74
C THR A 325 -21.28 -16.87 2.34
N TYR A 326 -21.69 -15.87 1.55
CA TYR A 326 -21.13 -15.66 0.21
C TYR A 326 -19.68 -15.17 0.26
N VAL A 327 -19.39 -14.11 1.02
CA VAL A 327 -18.05 -13.49 1.07
C VAL A 327 -17.03 -14.43 1.69
N HIS A 328 -17.39 -15.18 2.74
CA HIS A 328 -16.45 -16.04 3.45
C HIS A 328 -16.47 -17.50 2.95
N GLY A 329 -17.58 -17.98 2.41
CA GLY A 329 -17.73 -19.39 2.02
C GLY A 329 -17.45 -19.70 0.56
N THR A 330 -17.45 -18.72 -0.35
CA THR A 330 -17.32 -18.98 -1.81
C THR A 330 -16.08 -18.37 -2.45
N THR A 331 -15.31 -17.57 -1.71
CA THR A 331 -14.18 -16.81 -2.25
C THR A 331 -12.90 -17.64 -2.21
N THR A 332 -12.62 -18.37 -3.30
CA THR A 332 -11.45 -19.25 -3.41
C THR A 332 -10.12 -18.54 -3.13
N TRP A 333 -9.99 -17.25 -3.48
CA TRP A 333 -8.77 -16.50 -3.22
C TRP A 333 -8.58 -16.15 -1.74
N LEU A 334 -9.63 -16.01 -0.93
CA LEU A 334 -9.49 -15.76 0.51
C LEU A 334 -8.88 -17.00 1.16
N HIS A 335 -9.43 -18.19 0.88
CA HIS A 335 -8.86 -19.45 1.33
C HIS A 335 -7.41 -19.63 0.88
N ASN A 336 -7.11 -19.37 -0.40
CA ASN A 336 -5.76 -19.44 -0.92
C ASN A 336 -4.81 -18.43 -0.22
N SER A 337 -5.30 -17.23 0.09
CA SER A 337 -4.52 -16.20 0.77
C SER A 337 -4.23 -16.56 2.22
N ILE A 338 -5.21 -17.15 2.92
CA ILE A 338 -5.05 -17.64 4.30
C ILE A 338 -4.05 -18.80 4.30
N ALA A 339 -4.23 -19.81 3.45
CA ALA A 339 -3.32 -20.96 3.38
C ALA A 339 -1.89 -20.54 3.01
N ALA A 340 -1.73 -19.58 2.08
CA ALA A 340 -0.43 -19.02 1.74
C ALA A 340 0.21 -18.25 2.91
N ALA A 341 -0.60 -17.48 3.66
CA ALA A 341 -0.13 -16.75 4.84
C ALA A 341 0.28 -17.70 5.97
N GLU A 342 -0.52 -18.73 6.25
CA GLU A 342 -0.20 -19.75 7.25
C GLU A 342 1.10 -20.47 6.93
N LYS A 343 1.27 -20.95 5.68
CA LYS A 343 2.51 -21.59 5.23
C LYS A 343 3.72 -20.69 5.40
N GLU A 344 3.58 -19.40 5.10
CA GLU A 344 4.66 -18.43 5.24
C GLU A 344 5.00 -18.15 6.71
N LEU A 345 4.00 -18.06 7.59
CA LEU A 345 4.21 -17.88 9.03
C LEU A 345 4.92 -19.09 9.64
N ILE A 346 4.51 -20.31 9.28
CA ILE A 346 5.20 -21.55 9.69
C ILE A 346 6.67 -21.52 9.24
N ARG A 347 6.91 -21.20 7.96
CA ARG A 347 8.27 -21.08 7.41
C ARG A 347 9.12 -20.07 8.19
N ARG A 348 8.57 -18.89 8.50
CA ARG A 348 9.28 -17.84 9.29
C ARG A 348 9.58 -18.31 10.71
N GLU A 349 8.66 -19.03 11.33
CA GLU A 349 8.84 -19.58 12.67
C GLU A 349 9.93 -20.66 12.71
N GLU A 350 10.00 -21.52 11.70
CA GLU A 350 11.07 -22.51 11.54
C GLU A 350 12.44 -21.83 11.38
N ILE A 351 12.51 -20.76 10.56
CA ILE A 351 13.74 -19.97 10.39
C ILE A 351 14.13 -19.28 11.70
N ARG A 352 13.17 -18.68 12.41
CA ARG A 352 13.40 -18.04 13.70
C ARG A 352 13.95 -19.04 14.71
N THR A 353 13.33 -20.21 14.81
CA THR A 353 13.77 -21.29 15.72
C THR A 353 15.17 -21.78 15.34
N SER A 354 15.42 -22.03 14.06
CA SER A 354 16.75 -22.43 13.55
C SER A 354 17.83 -21.38 13.84
N ALA A 355 17.51 -20.09 13.69
CA ALA A 355 18.40 -18.99 14.01
C ALA A 355 18.71 -18.92 15.52
N VAL A 356 17.68 -19.04 16.37
CA VAL A 356 17.86 -19.09 17.83
C VAL A 356 18.73 -20.27 18.26
N GLU A 357 18.49 -21.46 17.71
CA GLU A 357 19.31 -22.65 18.01
C GLU A 357 20.75 -22.54 17.46
N SER A 358 20.95 -21.79 16.37
CA SER A 358 22.30 -21.48 15.87
C SER A 358 23.03 -20.52 16.83
N VAL A 359 22.34 -19.48 17.33
CA VAL A 359 22.91 -18.55 18.33
C VAL A 359 23.22 -19.25 19.65
N LYS A 360 22.33 -20.14 20.15
CA LYS A 360 22.61 -20.95 21.34
C LYS A 360 23.84 -21.83 21.15
N ARG A 361 23.94 -22.52 20.00
CA ARG A 361 25.14 -23.30 19.65
C ARG A 361 26.39 -22.43 19.62
N ASN A 362 26.32 -21.22 19.06
CA ASN A 362 27.45 -20.30 19.05
C ASN A 362 27.85 -19.85 20.46
N LYS A 363 26.90 -19.59 21.37
CA LYS A 363 27.23 -19.32 22.78
C LYS A 363 27.91 -20.52 23.47
N VAL A 364 27.50 -21.75 23.14
CA VAL A 364 28.16 -22.98 23.61
C VAL A 364 29.57 -23.08 23.03
N ILE A 365 29.75 -22.80 21.73
CA ILE A 365 31.06 -22.78 21.07
C ILE A 365 31.98 -21.72 21.69
N ASP A 366 31.48 -20.50 21.92
CA ASP A 366 32.23 -19.44 22.60
C ASP A 366 32.62 -19.83 24.03
N SER A 367 31.73 -20.54 24.74
CA SER A 367 32.02 -21.09 26.07
C SER A 367 33.08 -22.19 26.03
N LEU A 368 33.04 -23.06 25.02
CA LEU A 368 34.06 -24.09 24.77
C LEU A 368 35.41 -23.48 24.37
N ILE A 369 35.42 -22.38 23.61
CA ILE A 369 36.65 -21.64 23.27
C ILE A 369 37.23 -21.00 24.53
N LYS A 370 36.41 -20.37 25.38
CA LYS A 370 36.85 -19.83 26.67
C LYS A 370 37.41 -20.93 27.57
N LEU A 371 36.75 -22.07 27.64
CA LEU A 371 37.22 -23.25 28.38
C LEU A 371 38.54 -23.77 27.79
N GLY A 372 38.66 -23.84 26.46
CA GLY A 372 39.88 -24.20 25.75
C GLY A 372 41.05 -23.26 26.07
N HIS A 373 40.81 -21.94 26.13
CA HIS A 373 41.81 -20.96 26.56
C HIS A 373 42.20 -21.11 28.04
N GLN A 374 41.25 -21.41 28.93
CA GLN A 374 41.52 -21.67 30.35
C GLN A 374 42.32 -22.97 30.55
N VAL A 375 42.04 -23.99 29.74
CA VAL A 375 42.77 -25.26 29.72
C VAL A 375 44.18 -25.09 29.14
N TYR A 376 44.35 -24.24 28.12
CA TYR A 376 45.65 -23.87 27.55
C TYR A 376 46.57 -23.13 28.54
N ALA A 377 46.00 -22.41 29.51
CA ALA A 377 46.76 -21.76 30.59
C ALA A 377 47.41 -22.75 31.59
N LYS A 378 47.17 -24.06 31.46
CA LYS A 378 47.80 -25.11 32.26
C LYS A 378 48.84 -25.88 31.42
N PRO A 379 50.13 -25.94 31.82
CA PRO A 379 51.15 -26.60 31.00
C PRO A 379 51.00 -28.13 31.01
N GLY A 380 50.79 -28.74 29.83
CA GLY A 380 50.92 -30.18 29.62
C GLY A 380 49.80 -30.82 28.77
N LYS A 381 50.16 -31.31 27.57
CA LYS A 381 49.39 -32.20 26.67
C LYS A 381 47.97 -31.76 26.24
N THR A 382 47.85 -30.62 25.55
CA THR A 382 46.55 -30.09 25.08
C THR A 382 46.52 -29.58 23.63
N TRP A 383 47.54 -29.88 22.82
CA TRP A 383 47.65 -29.36 21.45
C TRP A 383 46.69 -30.03 20.44
N LEU A 384 46.46 -31.34 20.54
CA LEU A 384 45.58 -32.08 19.62
C LEU A 384 44.10 -31.69 19.76
N LEU A 385 43.62 -31.51 20.99
CA LEU A 385 42.24 -31.09 21.26
C LEU A 385 41.97 -29.65 20.76
N PHE A 386 43.00 -28.80 20.76
CA PHE A 386 42.90 -27.43 20.25
C PHE A 386 42.76 -27.38 18.73
N CYS A 387 43.49 -28.22 17.99
CA CYS A 387 43.36 -28.32 16.53
C CYS A 387 41.96 -28.78 16.11
N GLU A 388 41.39 -29.79 16.78
CA GLU A 388 40.03 -30.28 16.50
C GLU A 388 38.95 -29.20 16.76
N ILE A 389 39.13 -28.38 17.80
CA ILE A 389 38.23 -27.26 18.11
C ILE A 389 38.35 -26.13 17.06
N MET A 390 39.55 -25.89 16.53
CA MET A 390 39.79 -24.85 15.52
C MET A 390 39.30 -25.23 14.12
N ASP A 391 39.40 -26.50 13.73
CA ASP A 391 38.82 -27.00 12.48
C ASP A 391 37.28 -26.97 12.51
N ALA A 392 36.68 -27.28 13.67
CA ALA A 392 35.24 -27.12 13.89
C ALA A 392 34.82 -25.63 13.75
N LYS A 393 35.63 -24.69 14.23
CA LYS A 393 35.39 -23.24 14.12
C LYS A 393 35.32 -22.77 12.67
N GLU A 394 36.25 -23.18 11.81
CA GLU A 394 36.25 -22.76 10.41
C GLU A 394 35.03 -23.31 9.65
N TYR A 395 34.67 -24.57 9.90
CA TYR A 395 33.47 -25.19 9.35
C TYR A 395 32.18 -24.48 9.77
N LEU A 396 32.08 -24.09 11.05
CA LEU A 396 30.91 -23.42 11.60
C LEU A 396 30.80 -21.96 11.12
N SER A 397 31.93 -21.26 10.93
CA SER A 397 31.96 -19.89 10.40
C SER A 397 31.42 -19.79 8.97
N LYS A 398 31.81 -20.70 8.08
CA LYS A 398 31.30 -20.76 6.70
C LYS A 398 29.79 -21.04 6.64
N ARG A 399 29.28 -21.85 7.57
CA ARG A 399 27.84 -22.14 7.68
C ARG A 399 27.06 -20.94 8.25
N GLN A 400 27.67 -20.16 9.14
CA GLN A 400 27.09 -18.95 9.70
C GLN A 400 26.94 -17.84 8.65
N GLU A 401 27.93 -17.63 7.79
CA GLU A 401 27.84 -16.68 6.67
C GLU A 401 26.68 -17.03 5.73
N ALA A 402 26.51 -18.31 5.40
CA ALA A 402 25.38 -18.78 4.59
C ALA A 402 24.01 -18.55 5.26
N HIS A 403 23.92 -18.78 6.59
CA HIS A 403 22.69 -18.52 7.34
C HIS A 403 22.38 -17.01 7.48
N ILE A 404 23.39 -16.17 7.71
CA ILE A 404 23.23 -14.71 7.77
C ILE A 404 22.78 -14.17 6.41
N ALA A 405 23.38 -14.64 5.31
CA ALA A 405 22.98 -14.27 3.96
C ALA A 405 21.52 -14.67 3.65
N GLU A 406 21.05 -15.81 4.18
CA GLU A 406 19.67 -16.25 4.01
C GLU A 406 18.68 -15.46 4.88
N ILE A 407 19.03 -15.17 6.15
CA ILE A 407 18.24 -14.29 7.03
C ILE A 407 18.13 -12.90 6.41
N ALA A 408 19.23 -12.36 5.88
CA ALA A 408 19.27 -11.09 5.18
C ALA A 408 18.35 -11.03 3.95
N ARG A 409 18.37 -12.11 3.15
CA ARG A 409 17.53 -12.25 1.97
C ARG A 409 16.05 -12.28 2.34
N ILE A 410 15.71 -12.98 3.42
CA ILE A 410 14.33 -13.17 3.88
C ILE A 410 13.79 -11.94 4.61
N THR A 411 14.61 -11.24 5.37
CA THR A 411 14.23 -10.03 6.11
C THR A 411 14.27 -8.77 5.26
N GLY A 412 14.76 -8.85 4.02
CA GLY A 412 14.93 -7.69 3.13
C GLY A 412 16.03 -6.71 3.59
N ALA A 413 16.86 -7.09 4.57
CA ALA A 413 17.90 -6.27 5.18
C ALA A 413 19.13 -6.00 4.29
N LYS A 414 19.00 -6.17 2.97
CA LYS A 414 20.11 -6.14 2.00
C LYS A 414 20.90 -4.82 2.02
N GLN A 415 20.32 -3.72 2.51
CA GLN A 415 20.99 -2.41 2.60
C GLN A 415 21.90 -2.21 3.83
N HIS A 416 21.93 -3.14 4.79
CA HIS A 416 22.79 -3.03 5.99
C HIS A 416 23.90 -4.09 6.06
N LEU A 417 24.10 -4.87 5.00
CA LEU A 417 25.04 -5.98 4.96
C LEU A 417 26.26 -5.75 4.07
N GLU A 418 26.39 -4.58 3.46
CA GLU A 418 27.60 -4.24 2.71
C GLU A 418 28.81 -4.03 3.62
N ASP A 419 28.63 -3.93 4.95
CA ASP A 419 29.71 -4.05 5.92
C ASP A 419 29.32 -4.95 7.11
N GLY A 420 29.25 -6.26 6.85
CA GLY A 420 29.13 -7.27 7.91
C GLY A 420 30.26 -7.19 8.97
N SER A 421 31.37 -6.54 8.64
CA SER A 421 32.49 -6.26 9.54
C SER A 421 32.10 -5.28 10.66
N GLU A 422 31.31 -4.25 10.38
CA GLU A 422 30.93 -3.19 11.32
C GLU A 422 29.84 -3.65 12.30
N PHE A 423 28.87 -4.44 11.82
CA PHE A 423 27.86 -5.07 12.68
C PHE A 423 28.48 -6.06 13.67
N LEU A 424 29.41 -6.90 13.21
CA LEU A 424 30.15 -7.82 14.07
C LEU A 424 31.07 -7.10 15.06
N ALA A 425 31.63 -5.94 14.69
CA ALA A 425 32.44 -5.11 15.57
C ALA A 425 31.63 -4.44 16.70
N ARG A 426 30.34 -4.12 16.46
CA ARG A 426 29.45 -3.48 17.46
C ARG A 426 28.67 -4.46 18.35
N LEU A 427 28.61 -5.73 17.96
CA LEU A 427 27.87 -6.76 18.70
C LEU A 427 28.26 -6.89 20.18
N PRO A 428 29.54 -6.77 20.59
CA PRO A 428 29.92 -6.82 22.02
C PRO A 428 29.37 -5.66 22.85
N GLN A 429 29.25 -4.45 22.27
CA GLN A 429 28.68 -3.28 22.95
C GLN A 429 27.17 -3.43 23.13
N LEU A 430 26.47 -3.91 22.11
CA LEU A 430 25.02 -4.19 22.18
C LEU A 430 24.68 -5.29 23.18
N ILE A 431 25.56 -6.28 23.37
CA ILE A 431 25.40 -7.31 24.39
C ILE A 431 25.62 -6.75 25.80
N ALA A 432 26.51 -5.76 25.97
CA ALA A 432 26.79 -5.11 27.26
C ALA A 432 25.66 -4.15 27.69
N GLU A 433 24.86 -3.64 26.75
CA GLU A 433 23.69 -2.78 27.00
C GLU A 433 22.45 -3.57 27.44
N VAL A 434 22.45 -4.90 27.26
CA VAL A 434 21.39 -5.79 27.74
C VAL A 434 21.76 -6.28 29.14
N ASP A 435 21.23 -5.61 30.16
CA ASP A 435 21.35 -6.03 31.55
C ASP A 435 20.63 -7.37 31.77
N LEU A 436 21.41 -8.45 31.92
CA LEU A 436 20.92 -9.81 32.15
C LEU A 436 20.91 -10.20 33.63
N THR A 437 21.07 -9.26 34.56
CA THR A 437 21.17 -9.54 36.02
C THR A 437 19.86 -10.02 36.67
N GLY A 438 18.79 -10.25 35.90
CA GLY A 438 17.48 -10.67 36.41
C GLY A 438 17.09 -12.14 36.22
N VAL A 439 17.99 -13.04 35.80
CA VAL A 439 17.64 -14.47 35.61
C VAL A 439 18.04 -15.29 36.85
N PRO A 440 17.10 -15.95 37.56
CA PRO A 440 17.42 -16.73 38.76
C PRO A 440 18.25 -17.97 38.42
N GLU A 441 19.29 -18.23 39.19
CA GLU A 441 20.10 -19.46 39.10
C GLU A 441 19.26 -20.69 39.48
N LEU A 442 19.24 -21.68 38.58
CA LEU A 442 18.75 -23.03 38.88
C LEU A 442 19.87 -23.79 39.63
N SER A 443 19.70 -23.96 40.94
CA SER A 443 20.51 -24.89 41.71
C SER A 443 20.06 -26.33 41.41
N HIS A 444 20.98 -27.15 40.91
CA HIS A 444 20.86 -28.60 40.90
C HIS A 444 22.02 -29.17 41.70
N GLY A 445 21.67 -29.80 42.81
CA GLY A 445 22.58 -30.58 43.64
C GLY A 445 22.93 -31.91 42.99
N ALA A 446 24.13 -32.37 43.30
CA ALA A 446 24.51 -33.76 43.29
C ALA A 446 25.77 -33.90 44.14
N ASP A 447 25.63 -34.48 45.33
CA ASP A 447 26.67 -35.26 46.01
C ASP A 447 25.90 -36.31 46.82
N MET A 448 25.85 -37.56 46.35
CA MET A 448 26.86 -38.64 46.41
C MET A 448 26.89 -39.32 47.78
N MET A 449 26.73 -40.64 47.69
CA MET A 449 26.64 -41.63 48.75
C MET A 449 27.82 -41.59 49.72
N ASP A 450 27.54 -41.84 51.00
CA ASP A 450 28.36 -42.70 51.83
C ASP A 450 27.43 -43.59 52.66
N LEU A 451 27.51 -44.90 52.41
CA LEU A 451 26.94 -45.96 53.23
C LEU A 451 28.11 -46.77 53.81
N ASP A 452 27.85 -47.29 55.00
CA ASP A 452 28.66 -48.18 55.84
C ASP A 452 29.74 -47.53 56.73
N THR A 453 29.49 -47.48 58.04
CA THR A 453 29.91 -48.57 58.94
C THR A 453 29.38 -48.38 60.37
N ASP A 454 28.82 -49.48 60.87
CA ASP A 454 28.61 -49.99 62.23
C ASP A 454 29.14 -49.29 63.50
N THR A 455 28.44 -49.63 64.59
CA THR A 455 28.83 -49.71 66.02
C THR A 455 28.92 -48.44 66.87
N SER A 456 27.87 -48.16 67.66
CA SER A 456 27.77 -48.45 69.12
C SER A 456 26.50 -47.83 69.71
#